data_AF-A0AA40K9C1-F1
#
_entry.id   AF-A0AA40K9C1-F1
#
_cell.length_a   1.000
_cell.length_b   1.000
_cell.length_c   1.000
_cell.angle_alpha   90.00
_cell.angle_beta   90.00
_cell.angle_gamma   90.00
#
_symmetry.space_group_name_H-M   'P 1'
#
loop_
_entity.id
_entity.type
_entity.pdbx_description
1 polymer ?
#
loop_
_entity_poly.entity_id
_entity_poly.type
_entity_poly.pdbx_seq_one_letter_code
_entity_poly.pdbx_strand_id
1 'polypeptide(L)'
;MAISTQATPLARFPSSTLMASNLKNLLSYQDISKWQQSNRYLLSGYRAPSGPALASLASALHLNNETINIHSHLAGGFVFALLPIHFHLAFDPPLADAIVVTIFLEGVATCFLLSALFHIFDNHSPSVSSFFHHLDHLGIVILIHMPFLWMAGMAVANLMGALIFATRIPERWFPRKFDLLGCSHQIFHIAVLVVACLHFVTLVKASTSTRNETCVR
;
A
#
# COMPACT_ATOMS: atom_id res chain seq x y z
N MET A 1 10.17 -6.58 -52.61
CA MET A 1 10.02 -6.94 -51.18
C MET A 1 8.97 -5.99 -50.60
N ALA A 2 7.69 -6.39 -50.64
CA ALA A 2 6.59 -5.58 -50.16
C ALA A 2 6.24 -6.02 -48.73
N ILE A 3 6.42 -5.13 -47.76
CA ILE A 3 6.09 -5.38 -46.36
C ILE A 3 4.58 -5.22 -46.21
N SER A 4 3.89 -6.35 -46.04
CA SER A 4 2.47 -6.39 -45.68
C SER A 4 2.32 -5.99 -44.21
N THR A 5 1.79 -4.81 -43.96
CA THR A 5 1.36 -4.35 -42.64
C THR A 5 -0.04 -4.90 -42.37
N GLN A 6 -0.14 -6.07 -41.72
CA GLN A 6 -1.41 -6.52 -41.17
C GLN A 6 -1.73 -5.69 -39.93
N ALA A 7 -2.68 -4.76 -40.06
CA ALA A 7 -3.29 -4.07 -38.94
C ALA A 7 -4.08 -5.09 -38.09
N THR A 8 -3.77 -5.15 -36.79
CA THR A 8 -4.52 -5.91 -35.80
C THR A 8 -5.97 -5.41 -35.77
N PRO A 9 -7.00 -6.28 -35.80
CA PRO A 9 -8.37 -5.82 -35.72
C PRO A 9 -8.61 -5.24 -34.33
N LEU A 10 -8.99 -3.96 -34.26
CA LEU A 10 -9.56 -3.36 -33.06
C LEU A 10 -10.75 -4.23 -32.62
N ALA A 11 -10.72 -4.69 -31.38
CA ALA A 11 -11.82 -5.43 -30.79
C ALA A 11 -13.12 -4.62 -30.97
N ARG A 12 -14.04 -5.12 -31.80
CA ARG A 12 -15.36 -4.49 -32.00
C ARG A 12 -16.11 -4.56 -30.69
N PHE A 13 -16.32 -3.41 -30.04
CA PHE A 13 -17.18 -3.32 -28.88
C PHE A 13 -18.63 -3.59 -29.30
N PRO A 14 -19.34 -4.50 -28.63
CA PRO A 14 -20.76 -4.78 -28.90
C PRO A 14 -21.65 -3.55 -28.74
N SER A 15 -22.79 -3.53 -29.42
CA SER A 15 -23.84 -2.52 -29.27
C SER A 15 -24.42 -2.49 -27.85
N SER A 16 -25.00 -1.34 -27.44
CA SER A 16 -25.53 -1.09 -26.09
C SER A 16 -26.56 -2.12 -25.61
N THR A 17 -27.35 -2.69 -26.53
CA THR A 17 -28.33 -3.76 -26.23
C THR A 17 -27.65 -5.11 -25.91
N LEU A 18 -26.50 -5.41 -26.55
CA LEU A 18 -25.70 -6.60 -26.28
C LEU A 18 -24.95 -6.49 -24.95
N MET A 19 -24.50 -5.28 -24.58
CA MET A 19 -23.86 -4.98 -23.29
C MET A 19 -24.76 -5.33 -22.09
N ALA A 20 -26.05 -4.98 -22.16
CA ALA A 20 -27.02 -5.27 -21.09
C ALA A 20 -27.34 -6.78 -20.98
N SER A 21 -27.37 -7.51 -22.10
CA SER A 21 -27.56 -8.97 -22.10
C SER A 21 -26.36 -9.75 -21.57
N ASN A 22 -25.15 -9.19 -21.69
CA ASN A 22 -23.89 -9.84 -21.29
C ASN A 22 -23.59 -9.77 -19.78
N LEU A 23 -24.30 -8.94 -18.99
CA LEU A 23 -24.07 -8.86 -17.54
C LEU A 23 -24.44 -10.16 -16.80
N LYS A 24 -25.23 -11.04 -17.42
CA LYS A 24 -25.67 -12.32 -16.82
C LYS A 24 -24.89 -13.55 -17.33
N ASN A 25 -24.18 -13.45 -18.46
CA ASN A 25 -23.48 -14.58 -19.06
C ASN A 25 -22.01 -14.57 -18.67
N LEU A 26 -21.70 -15.24 -17.56
CA LEU A 26 -20.33 -15.51 -17.15
C LEU A 26 -19.70 -16.53 -18.12
N LEU A 27 -18.42 -16.33 -18.42
CA LEU A 27 -17.66 -17.13 -19.37
C LEU A 27 -16.86 -18.23 -18.66
N SER A 28 -16.55 -19.29 -19.41
CA SER A 28 -15.58 -20.31 -19.00
C SER A 28 -14.16 -19.86 -19.36
N TYR A 29 -13.15 -20.47 -18.73
CA TYR A 29 -11.73 -20.14 -18.96
C TYR A 29 -11.31 -20.25 -20.43
N GLN A 30 -11.92 -21.17 -21.19
CA GLN A 30 -11.59 -21.36 -22.61
C GLN A 30 -12.21 -20.26 -23.50
N ASP A 31 -13.26 -19.59 -23.01
CA ASP A 31 -14.05 -18.62 -23.77
C ASP A 31 -13.58 -17.17 -23.52
N ILE A 32 -12.80 -16.94 -22.45
CA ILE A 32 -12.24 -15.62 -22.15
C ILE A 32 -11.06 -15.26 -23.05
N SER A 33 -10.83 -13.96 -23.19
CA SER A 33 -9.69 -13.45 -23.95
C SER A 33 -8.36 -13.89 -23.33
N LYS A 34 -7.34 -14.11 -24.18
CA LYS A 34 -6.00 -14.55 -23.73
C LYS A 34 -5.38 -13.68 -22.63
N TRP A 35 -5.66 -12.38 -22.64
CA TRP A 35 -5.13 -11.45 -21.63
C TRP A 35 -5.81 -11.59 -20.25
N GLN A 36 -7.00 -12.20 -20.17
CA GLN A 36 -7.71 -12.50 -18.92
C GLN A 36 -7.36 -13.89 -18.36
N GLN A 37 -6.63 -14.72 -19.11
CA GLN A 37 -6.28 -16.10 -18.75
C GLN A 37 -5.11 -16.14 -17.75
N SER A 38 -5.33 -15.59 -16.54
CA SER A 38 -4.31 -15.52 -15.48
C SER A 38 -4.14 -16.83 -14.73
N ASN A 39 -5.23 -17.55 -14.45
CA ASN A 39 -5.23 -18.75 -13.62
C ASN A 39 -6.04 -19.88 -14.27
N ARG A 40 -5.33 -20.86 -14.87
CA ARG A 40 -5.91 -22.04 -15.54
C ARG A 40 -6.73 -22.98 -14.66
N TYR A 41 -6.67 -22.84 -13.33
CA TYR A 41 -7.42 -23.67 -12.39
C TYR A 41 -8.80 -23.09 -12.06
N LEU A 42 -9.03 -21.81 -12.36
CA LEU A 42 -10.36 -21.20 -12.29
C LEU A 42 -11.05 -21.44 -13.62
N LEU A 43 -12.06 -22.31 -13.64
CA LEU A 43 -12.62 -22.84 -14.89
C LEU A 43 -13.81 -22.03 -15.42
N SER A 44 -14.46 -21.23 -14.57
CA SER A 44 -15.72 -20.53 -14.90
C SER A 44 -15.94 -19.30 -14.03
N GLY A 45 -16.98 -18.53 -14.36
CA GLY A 45 -17.42 -17.38 -13.57
C GLY A 45 -16.81 -16.06 -14.03
N TYR A 46 -16.13 -16.04 -15.18
CA TYR A 46 -15.43 -14.87 -15.68
C TYR A 46 -16.36 -13.85 -16.31
N ARG A 47 -16.03 -12.57 -16.14
CA ARG A 47 -16.73 -11.47 -16.82
C ARG A 47 -16.18 -11.28 -18.22
N ALA A 48 -17.07 -11.13 -19.20
CA ALA A 48 -16.70 -10.77 -20.56
C ALA A 48 -16.00 -9.39 -20.60
N PRO A 49 -15.15 -9.15 -21.62
CA PRO A 49 -14.61 -7.82 -21.90
C PRO A 49 -15.73 -6.79 -22.00
N SER A 50 -15.78 -5.85 -21.06
CA SER A 50 -16.87 -4.87 -20.99
C SER A 50 -16.63 -3.75 -22.01
N GLY A 51 -15.49 -3.07 -21.96
CA GLY A 51 -15.19 -1.88 -22.76
C GLY A 51 -15.61 -0.57 -22.08
N PRO A 52 -16.88 -0.37 -21.68
CA PRO A 52 -17.28 0.76 -20.85
C PRO A 52 -17.01 0.55 -19.36
N ALA A 53 -16.43 1.56 -18.71
CA ALA A 53 -16.19 1.58 -17.27
C ALA A 53 -17.44 1.33 -16.41
N LEU A 54 -18.59 1.88 -16.82
CA LEU A 54 -19.85 1.69 -16.10
C LEU A 54 -20.31 0.22 -16.10
N ALA A 55 -20.02 -0.53 -17.17
CA ALA A 55 -20.35 -1.94 -17.24
C ALA A 55 -19.46 -2.78 -16.30
N SER A 56 -18.18 -2.43 -16.17
CA SER A 56 -17.29 -3.02 -15.15
C SER A 56 -17.78 -2.72 -13.73
N LEU A 57 -18.15 -1.47 -13.44
CA LEU A 57 -18.74 -1.08 -12.15
C LEU A 57 -20.05 -1.81 -11.85
N ALA A 58 -20.96 -1.90 -12.82
CA ALA A 58 -22.21 -2.62 -12.66
C ALA A 58 -21.99 -4.12 -12.42
N SER A 59 -20.98 -4.71 -13.08
CA SER A 59 -20.63 -6.13 -12.89
C SER A 59 -20.11 -6.44 -11.49
N ALA A 60 -19.56 -5.45 -10.78
CA ALA A 60 -19.08 -5.59 -9.41
C ALA A 60 -20.21 -5.88 -8.40
N LEU A 61 -21.46 -5.58 -8.76
CA LEU A 61 -22.64 -5.86 -7.94
C LEU A 61 -23.29 -7.22 -8.25
N HIS A 62 -22.73 -7.97 -9.20
CA HIS A 62 -23.23 -9.28 -9.62
C HIS A 62 -22.24 -10.39 -9.23
N LEU A 63 -22.74 -11.60 -9.00
CA LEU A 63 -21.90 -12.75 -8.66
C LEU A 63 -21.01 -13.13 -9.86
N ASN A 64 -19.70 -13.20 -9.63
CA ASN A 64 -18.67 -13.60 -10.58
C ASN A 64 -17.41 -14.05 -9.83
N ASN A 65 -16.39 -14.50 -10.57
CA ASN A 65 -15.14 -15.01 -9.99
C ASN A 65 -14.31 -13.95 -9.22
N GLU A 66 -14.58 -12.66 -9.43
CA GLU A 66 -13.92 -11.55 -8.73
C GLU A 66 -14.76 -10.98 -7.58
N THR A 67 -16.00 -11.45 -7.36
CA THR A 67 -16.93 -10.89 -6.36
C THR A 67 -16.32 -10.81 -4.97
N ILE A 68 -15.71 -11.91 -4.49
CA ILE A 68 -15.10 -11.93 -3.17
C ILE A 68 -13.89 -10.98 -3.12
N ASN A 69 -13.03 -10.99 -4.12
CA ASN A 69 -11.88 -10.09 -4.20
C ASN A 69 -12.33 -8.62 -4.11
N ILE A 70 -13.30 -8.23 -4.96
CA ILE A 70 -13.84 -6.87 -4.99
C ILE A 70 -14.40 -6.48 -3.61
N HIS A 71 -15.31 -7.28 -3.05
CA HIS A 71 -16.00 -6.89 -1.81
C HIS A 71 -15.12 -7.02 -0.57
N SER A 72 -14.19 -7.98 -0.51
CA SER A 72 -13.23 -8.05 0.59
C SER A 72 -12.33 -6.82 0.59
N HIS A 73 -11.87 -6.37 -0.58
CA HIS A 73 -11.04 -5.18 -0.69
C HIS A 73 -11.80 -3.89 -0.42
N LEU A 74 -13.05 -3.75 -0.90
CA LEU A 74 -13.90 -2.60 -0.58
C LEU A 74 -14.25 -2.54 0.92
N ALA A 75 -14.57 -3.67 1.54
CA ALA A 75 -14.83 -3.74 2.98
C ALA A 75 -13.59 -3.36 3.80
N GLY A 76 -12.42 -3.89 3.43
CA GLY A 76 -11.14 -3.50 4.03
C GLY A 76 -10.88 -2.00 3.87
N GLY A 77 -10.99 -1.47 2.66
CA GLY A 77 -10.81 -0.05 2.37
C GLY A 77 -11.74 0.84 3.20
N PHE A 78 -13.01 0.47 3.32
CA PHE A 78 -13.98 1.21 4.14
C PHE A 78 -13.63 1.18 5.63
N VAL A 79 -13.30 0.01 6.18
CA VAL A 79 -12.90 -0.13 7.59
C VAL A 79 -11.68 0.74 7.88
N PHE A 80 -10.62 0.63 7.05
CA PHE A 80 -9.38 1.35 7.26
C PHE A 80 -9.49 2.86 6.99
N ALA A 81 -10.42 3.31 6.14
CA ALA A 81 -10.71 4.74 5.95
C ALA A 81 -11.45 5.37 7.14
N LEU A 82 -12.24 4.60 7.89
CA LEU A 82 -12.95 5.09 9.07
C LEU A 82 -12.15 4.94 10.37
N LEU A 83 -11.16 4.04 10.37
CA LEU A 83 -10.37 3.75 11.56
C LEU A 83 -9.61 4.96 12.11
N PRO A 84 -9.09 5.91 11.30
CA PRO A 84 -8.53 7.16 11.82
C PRO A 84 -9.54 7.96 12.64
N ILE A 85 -10.79 8.08 12.17
CA ILE A 85 -11.84 8.81 12.91
C ILE A 85 -12.07 8.15 14.27
N HIS A 86 -12.21 6.83 14.28
CA HIS A 86 -12.33 6.07 15.54
C HIS A 86 -11.11 6.30 16.44
N PHE A 87 -9.90 6.25 15.88
CA PHE A 87 -8.66 6.46 16.63
C PHE A 87 -8.60 7.85 17.27
N HIS A 88 -8.91 8.92 16.51
CA HIS A 88 -8.90 10.28 17.04
C HIS A 88 -9.96 10.49 18.12
N LEU A 89 -11.16 9.92 17.94
CA LEU A 89 -12.26 10.07 18.89
C LEU A 89 -12.07 9.23 20.16
N ALA A 90 -11.43 8.08 20.07
CA ALA A 90 -11.28 7.15 21.19
C ALA A 90 -10.04 7.41 22.05
N PHE A 91 -8.96 7.95 21.47
CA PHE A 91 -7.65 7.97 22.12
C PHE A 91 -7.07 9.35 22.42
N ASP A 92 -7.67 10.44 21.93
CA ASP A 92 -7.14 11.82 22.03
C ASP A 92 -5.61 11.90 21.85
N PRO A 93 -5.09 11.40 20.71
CA PRO A 93 -3.66 11.19 20.55
C PRO A 93 -2.90 12.53 20.44
N PRO A 94 -1.66 12.60 20.95
CA PRO A 94 -0.78 13.73 20.65
C PRO A 94 -0.65 13.92 19.12
N LEU A 95 -0.62 15.16 18.65
CA LEU A 95 -0.66 15.51 17.22
C LEU A 95 0.32 14.70 16.33
N ALA A 96 1.54 14.46 16.81
CA ALA A 96 2.53 13.69 16.05
C ALA A 96 2.11 12.23 15.82
N ASP A 97 1.56 11.58 16.85
CA ASP A 97 1.09 10.20 16.80
C ASP A 97 -0.19 10.11 15.95
N ALA A 98 -1.07 11.10 16.13
CA ALA A 98 -2.27 11.31 15.32
C ALA A 98 -1.94 11.32 13.82
N ILE A 99 -0.93 12.09 13.41
CA ILE A 99 -0.48 12.20 12.02
C ILE A 99 0.08 10.87 11.51
N VAL A 100 1.00 10.25 12.25
CA VAL A 100 1.67 9.01 11.81
C VAL A 100 0.67 7.87 11.64
N VAL A 101 -0.21 7.66 12.63
CA VAL A 101 -1.23 6.61 12.57
C VAL A 101 -2.23 6.90 11.45
N THR A 102 -2.66 8.15 11.27
CA THR A 102 -3.57 8.50 10.17
C THR A 102 -2.95 8.22 8.81
N ILE A 103 -1.71 8.67 8.56
CA ILE A 103 -1.02 8.42 7.29
C ILE A 103 -0.89 6.92 7.02
N PHE A 104 -0.56 6.12 8.04
CA PHE A 104 -0.47 4.68 7.90
C PHE A 104 -1.82 4.05 7.54
N LEU A 105 -2.88 4.36 8.29
CA LEU A 105 -4.21 3.80 8.09
C LEU A 105 -4.82 4.22 6.74
N GLU A 106 -4.64 5.48 6.34
CA GLU A 106 -5.05 5.98 5.02
C GLU A 106 -4.23 5.32 3.90
N GLY A 107 -2.95 5.04 4.13
CA GLY A 107 -2.11 4.26 3.22
C GLY A 107 -2.63 2.83 3.02
N VAL A 108 -3.02 2.17 4.11
CA VAL A 108 -3.66 0.84 4.07
C VAL A 108 -4.99 0.92 3.32
N ALA A 109 -5.86 1.88 3.64
CA ALA A 109 -7.14 2.09 2.96
C ALA A 109 -6.96 2.30 1.46
N THR A 110 -6.00 3.15 1.07
CA THR A 110 -5.66 3.41 -0.34
C THR A 110 -5.19 2.13 -1.04
N CYS A 111 -4.34 1.31 -0.40
CA CYS A 111 -3.90 0.03 -0.97
C CYS A 111 -5.09 -0.91 -1.24
N PHE A 112 -6.02 -1.02 -0.29
CA PHE A 112 -7.25 -1.80 -0.46
C PHE A 112 -8.12 -1.26 -1.61
N LEU A 113 -8.28 0.05 -1.72
CA LEU A 113 -9.06 0.67 -2.79
C LEU A 113 -8.43 0.48 -4.17
N LEU A 114 -7.10 0.60 -4.29
CA LEU A 114 -6.38 0.34 -5.55
C LEU A 114 -6.57 -1.12 -6.00
N SER A 115 -6.51 -2.07 -5.06
CA SER A 115 -6.77 -3.48 -5.32
C SER A 115 -8.22 -3.73 -5.74
N ALA A 116 -9.19 -3.12 -5.06
CA ALA A 116 -10.60 -3.19 -5.45
C ALA A 116 -10.83 -2.64 -6.87
N LEU A 117 -10.19 -1.51 -7.22
CA LEU A 117 -10.27 -0.92 -8.55
C LEU A 117 -9.69 -1.85 -9.62
N PHE A 118 -8.55 -2.50 -9.34
CA PHE A 118 -8.01 -3.53 -10.22
C PHE A 118 -9.03 -4.64 -10.47
N HIS A 119 -9.55 -5.27 -9.41
CA HIS A 119 -10.53 -6.33 -9.58
C HIS A 119 -11.82 -5.86 -10.26
N ILE A 120 -12.29 -4.63 -10.03
CA ILE A 120 -13.46 -4.07 -10.74
C ILE A 120 -13.17 -3.94 -12.24
N PHE A 121 -12.03 -3.34 -12.61
CA PHE A 121 -11.69 -3.01 -13.99
C PHE A 121 -10.91 -4.10 -14.74
N ASP A 122 -10.66 -5.25 -14.12
CA ASP A 122 -9.93 -6.35 -14.76
C ASP A 122 -10.65 -6.89 -16.00
N ASN A 123 -11.97 -6.72 -16.12
CA ASN A 123 -12.70 -7.10 -17.34
C ASN A 123 -12.83 -5.97 -18.38
N HIS A 124 -12.20 -4.81 -18.20
CA HIS A 124 -12.47 -3.65 -19.04
C HIS A 124 -11.86 -3.76 -20.44
N SER A 125 -10.54 -3.69 -20.52
CA SER A 125 -9.74 -3.81 -21.74
C SER A 125 -8.29 -4.11 -21.34
N PRO A 126 -7.45 -4.66 -22.23
CA PRO A 126 -6.08 -5.05 -21.88
C PRO A 126 -5.26 -3.92 -21.25
N SER A 127 -5.35 -2.72 -21.83
CA SER A 127 -4.60 -1.55 -21.33
C SER A 127 -5.08 -1.09 -19.95
N VAL A 128 -6.40 -1.12 -19.70
CA VAL A 128 -6.99 -0.67 -18.43
C VAL A 128 -6.74 -1.70 -17.33
N SER A 129 -6.93 -2.99 -17.60
CA SER A 129 -6.59 -4.07 -16.67
C SER A 129 -5.10 -4.00 -16.30
N SER A 130 -4.21 -3.88 -17.29
CA SER A 130 -2.78 -3.71 -17.04
C SER A 130 -2.45 -2.47 -16.22
N PHE A 131 -3.07 -1.32 -16.52
CA PHE A 131 -2.84 -0.09 -15.75
C PHE A 131 -3.21 -0.24 -14.28
N PHE A 132 -4.40 -0.75 -13.97
CA PHE A 132 -4.82 -0.94 -12.58
C PHE A 132 -4.03 -2.05 -11.88
N HIS A 133 -3.60 -3.09 -12.58
CA HIS A 133 -2.71 -4.11 -12.03
C HIS A 133 -1.37 -3.52 -11.57
N HIS A 134 -0.79 -2.58 -12.34
CA HIS A 134 0.41 -1.85 -11.92
C HIS A 134 0.15 -0.96 -10.70
N LEU A 135 -1.01 -0.28 -10.64
CA LEU A 135 -1.37 0.54 -9.49
C LEU A 135 -1.57 -0.28 -8.21
N ASP A 136 -2.19 -1.45 -8.30
CA ASP A 136 -2.37 -2.37 -7.17
C ASP A 136 -1.01 -2.81 -6.62
N HIS A 137 -0.12 -3.27 -7.52
CA HIS A 137 1.26 -3.60 -7.15
C HIS A 137 2.01 -2.43 -6.54
N LEU A 138 1.88 -1.21 -7.11
CA LEU A 138 2.49 -0.01 -6.56
C LEU A 138 1.98 0.29 -5.14
N GLY A 139 0.68 0.14 -4.91
CA GLY A 139 0.06 0.31 -3.58
C GLY A 139 0.68 -0.63 -2.54
N ILE A 140 0.81 -1.91 -2.88
CA ILE A 140 1.46 -2.92 -2.01
C ILE A 140 2.92 -2.56 -1.74
N VAL A 141 3.67 -2.18 -2.78
CA VAL A 141 5.09 -1.81 -2.66
C VAL A 141 5.24 -0.61 -1.73
N ILE A 142 4.47 0.46 -1.93
CA ILE A 142 4.53 1.67 -1.08
C ILE A 142 4.20 1.31 0.37
N LEU A 143 3.12 0.55 0.60
CA LEU A 143 2.68 0.19 1.94
C LEU A 143 3.74 -0.60 2.71
N ILE A 144 4.42 -1.54 2.05
CA ILE A 144 5.47 -2.36 2.67
C ILE A 144 6.76 -1.55 2.89
N HIS A 145 7.16 -0.70 1.94
CA HIS A 145 8.46 -0.03 1.99
C HIS A 145 8.48 1.17 2.93
N MET A 146 7.36 1.88 3.12
CA MET A 146 7.32 3.08 3.96
C MET A 146 7.77 2.82 5.42
N PRO A 147 7.25 1.80 6.14
CA PRO A 147 7.75 1.46 7.48
C PRO A 147 9.20 0.97 7.48
N PHE A 148 9.61 0.22 6.46
CA PHE A 148 10.97 -0.29 6.34
C PHE A 148 12.00 0.84 6.22
N LEU A 149 11.72 1.85 5.39
CA LEU A 149 12.57 3.03 5.24
C LEU A 149 12.72 3.80 6.56
N TRP A 150 11.64 3.93 7.33
CA TRP A 150 11.69 4.55 8.65
C TRP A 150 12.60 3.78 9.61
N MET A 151 12.43 2.46 9.70
CA MET A 151 13.28 1.60 10.54
C MET A 151 14.75 1.62 10.10
N ALA A 152 15.00 1.58 8.79
CA ALA A 152 16.34 1.66 8.22
C ALA A 152 17.01 3.00 8.55
N GLY A 153 16.28 4.13 8.47
CA GLY A 153 16.79 5.44 8.85
C GLY A 153 17.25 5.50 10.31
N MET A 154 16.45 4.96 11.23
CA MET A 154 16.81 4.85 12.65
C MET A 154 18.05 3.95 12.87
N ALA A 155 18.15 2.85 12.14
CA ALA A 155 19.31 1.95 12.22
C ALA A 155 20.59 2.62 11.68
N VAL A 156 20.52 3.32 10.55
CA VAL A 156 21.64 4.06 9.96
C VAL A 156 22.14 5.15 10.90
N ALA A 157 21.24 5.91 11.53
CA ALA A 157 21.63 6.93 12.50
C ALA A 157 22.44 6.34 13.68
N ASN A 158 22.02 5.18 14.21
CA ASN A 158 22.74 4.49 15.27
C ASN A 158 24.10 3.96 14.81
N LEU A 159 24.16 3.34 13.62
CA LEU A 159 25.41 2.81 13.05
C LEU A 159 26.40 3.94 12.77
N MET A 160 25.94 5.08 12.28
CA MET A 160 26.77 6.26 12.06
C MET A 160 27.36 6.78 13.39
N GLY A 161 26.54 6.88 14.44
CA GLY A 161 27.03 7.24 15.78
C GLY A 161 28.11 6.27 16.28
N ALA A 162 27.89 4.96 16.11
CA ALA A 162 28.86 3.94 16.49
C ALA A 162 30.16 4.01 15.67
N LEU A 163 30.07 4.33 14.38
CA LEU A 163 31.24 4.49 13.51
C LEU A 163 32.06 5.72 13.89
N ILE A 164 31.41 6.84 14.21
CA ILE A 164 32.06 8.06 14.72
C ILE A 164 32.86 7.73 15.98
N PHE A 165 32.26 6.99 16.92
CA PHE A 165 32.93 6.50 18.12
C PHE A 165 34.13 5.58 17.81
N ALA A 166 33.93 4.58 16.96
CA ALA A 166 34.97 3.61 16.63
C ALA A 166 36.19 4.25 15.92
N THR A 167 35.93 5.23 15.06
CA THR A 167 36.97 5.91 14.27
C THR A 167 37.65 7.07 15.01
N ARG A 168 37.08 7.51 16.14
CA ARG A 168 37.54 8.63 16.98
C ARG A 168 37.55 9.97 16.24
N ILE A 169 36.55 10.21 15.40
CA ILE A 169 36.36 11.48 14.68
C ILE A 169 35.39 12.34 15.51
N PRO A 170 35.64 13.65 15.70
CA PRO A 170 36.63 14.49 15.02
C PRO A 170 38.01 14.63 15.71
N GLU A 171 38.19 14.11 16.94
CA GLU A 171 39.42 14.33 17.72
C GLU A 171 40.69 13.78 17.04
N ARG A 172 40.54 12.73 16.22
CA ARG A 172 41.62 12.19 15.38
C ARG A 172 42.09 13.18 14.30
N TRP A 173 41.20 14.01 13.76
CA TRP A 173 41.52 14.98 12.71
C TRP A 173 42.03 16.31 13.27
N PHE A 174 41.56 16.71 14.45
CA PHE A 174 41.96 17.95 15.08
C PHE A 174 42.38 17.73 16.53
N PRO A 175 43.62 17.28 16.75
CA PRO A 175 44.14 17.05 18.10
C PRO A 175 44.02 18.33 18.95
N ARG A 176 43.73 18.14 20.25
CA ARG A 176 43.61 19.19 21.28
C ARG A 176 42.41 20.14 21.16
N LYS A 177 41.61 20.06 20.09
CA LYS A 177 40.43 20.93 19.92
C LYS A 177 39.16 20.39 20.58
N PHE A 178 39.02 19.07 20.66
CA PHE A 178 37.81 18.38 21.13
C PHE A 178 38.00 17.69 22.49
N ASP A 179 39.04 18.09 23.25
CA ASP A 179 39.40 17.44 24.51
C ASP A 179 38.35 17.63 25.61
N LEU A 180 37.58 18.74 25.56
CA LEU A 180 36.55 19.08 26.54
C LEU A 180 35.12 18.84 26.03
N LEU A 181 34.84 19.22 24.78
CA LEU A 181 33.51 19.14 24.17
C LEU A 181 33.60 18.63 22.72
N GLY A 182 32.68 17.75 22.34
CA GLY A 182 32.52 17.29 20.96
C GLY A 182 33.46 16.14 20.56
N CYS A 183 34.07 15.43 21.52
CA CYS A 183 34.80 14.21 21.20
C CYS A 183 33.84 13.10 20.75
N SER A 184 34.33 12.14 19.96
CA SER A 184 33.54 11.05 19.39
C SER A 184 32.71 10.27 20.42
N HIS A 185 33.25 10.07 21.63
CA HIS A 185 32.54 9.40 22.72
C HIS A 185 31.34 10.21 23.22
N GLN A 186 31.49 11.54 23.35
CA GLN A 186 30.38 12.42 23.71
C GLN A 186 29.32 12.46 22.60
N ILE A 187 29.74 12.55 21.34
CA ILE A 187 28.84 12.53 20.18
C ILE A 187 28.05 11.21 20.14
N PHE A 188 28.69 10.08 20.40
CA PHE A 188 28.03 8.78 20.45
C PHE A 188 27.00 8.67 21.57
N HIS A 189 27.35 9.10 22.79
CA HIS A 189 26.38 9.13 23.90
C HIS A 189 25.17 10.00 23.58
N ILE A 190 25.39 11.18 22.99
CA ILE A 190 24.29 12.07 22.57
C ILE A 190 23.45 11.40 21.49
N ALA A 191 24.06 10.76 20.49
CA ALA A 191 23.34 10.08 19.42
C ALA A 191 22.49 8.91 19.93
N VAL A 192 23.06 8.04 20.77
CA VAL A 192 22.34 6.92 21.37
C VAL A 192 21.23 7.42 22.30
N LEU A 193 21.48 8.49 23.08
CA LEU A 193 20.46 9.10 23.94
C LEU A 193 19.31 9.67 23.12
N VAL A 194 19.58 10.39 22.02
CA VAL A 194 18.53 10.94 21.15
C VAL A 194 17.68 9.82 20.56
N VAL A 195 18.31 8.76 20.03
CA VAL A 195 17.56 7.62 19.48
C VAL A 195 16.78 6.90 20.59
N ALA A 196 17.38 6.66 21.75
CA ALA A 196 16.71 6.03 22.89
C ALA A 196 15.53 6.88 23.39
N CYS A 197 15.67 8.20 23.45
CA CYS A 197 14.58 9.12 23.79
C CYS A 197 13.46 9.09 22.76
N LEU A 198 13.78 9.13 21.45
CA LEU A 198 12.80 9.00 20.38
C LEU A 198 12.03 7.67 20.50
N HIS A 199 12.76 6.58 20.74
CA HIS A 199 12.17 5.25 20.89
C HIS A 199 11.34 5.11 22.18
N PHE A 200 11.83 5.65 23.30
CA PHE A 200 11.16 5.67 24.58
C PHE A 200 9.88 6.52 24.53
N VAL A 201 9.90 7.67 23.85
CA VAL A 201 8.69 8.47 23.63
C VAL A 201 7.65 7.67 22.84
N THR A 202 8.05 6.97 21.77
CA THR A 202 7.15 6.08 21.04
C THR A 202 6.58 4.97 21.94
N LEU A 203 7.42 4.33 22.76
CA LEU A 203 7.03 3.22 23.64
C LEU A 203 6.16 3.65 24.83
N VAL A 204 6.47 4.77 25.49
CA VAL A 204 5.68 5.30 26.60
C VAL A 204 4.31 5.69 26.09
N LYS A 205 4.22 6.39 24.95
CA LYS A 205 2.93 6.76 24.35
C LYS A 205 2.09 5.52 24.02
N ALA A 206 2.69 4.50 23.43
CA ALA A 206 2.03 3.22 23.20
C ALA A 206 1.55 2.58 24.52
N SER A 207 2.37 2.61 25.58
CA SER A 207 2.11 1.92 26.85
C SER A 207 1.14 2.66 27.79
N THR A 208 1.13 3.99 27.78
CA THR A 208 0.15 4.80 28.55
C THR A 208 -1.23 4.75 27.89
N SER A 209 -1.27 4.66 26.55
CA SER A 209 -2.50 4.40 25.82
C SER A 209 -3.13 3.07 26.26
N THR A 210 -2.35 1.98 26.35
CA THR A 210 -2.86 0.67 26.81
C THR A 210 -3.28 0.64 28.30
N ARG A 211 -2.57 1.37 29.18
CA ARG A 211 -2.87 1.38 30.63
C ARG A 211 -4.10 2.20 31.01
N ASN A 212 -4.38 3.31 30.32
CA ASN A 212 -5.60 4.07 30.57
C ASN A 212 -6.87 3.28 30.16
N GLU A 213 -6.79 2.41 29.16
CA GLU A 213 -7.91 1.53 28.78
C GLU A 213 -8.20 0.41 29.79
N THR A 214 -7.20 -0.04 30.55
CA THR A 214 -7.35 -1.12 31.54
C THR A 214 -7.82 -0.63 32.91
N CYS A 215 -7.70 0.67 33.20
CA CYS A 215 -8.11 1.25 34.48
C CYS A 215 -9.53 1.84 34.45
N VAL A 216 -10.13 1.97 33.27
CA VAL A 216 -11.48 2.55 33.05
C VAL A 216 -12.55 1.46 32.75
N ARG A 217 -12.15 0.19 32.59
CA ARG A 217 -13.07 -0.97 32.60
C ARG A 217 -13.14 -1.61 33.98
#